data_AF-A0A1E7GQC5-F1
#
_entry.id   AF-A0A1E7GQC5-F1
#
_cell.length_a   1.000
_cell.length_b   1.000
_cell.length_c   1.000
_cell.angle_alpha   90.00
_cell.angle_beta   90.00
_cell.angle_gamma   90.00
#
_symmetry.space_group_name_H-M   'P 1'
#
loop_
_entity.id
_entity.type
_entity.pdbx_description
1 polymer ?
#
loop_
_entity_poly.entity_id
_entity_poly.type
_entity_poly.pdbx_seq_one_letter_code
_entity_poly.pdbx_strand_id
1 'polypeptide(L)'
;MNKKIVLRDDEMPRQWYNIAPDIPNGLKPPLDPETNEPMGPEKLSAVFPMGLLEQEMSGERFIDIPEEVQEIYKIWRPSPMVRATALEKALGTKAKIFFKNEGVSPVGSHKPNSAVPQAYYNMKEGVKRLSTETGAGQWGSALAFATSKFGIECKVYMVRVSFDQKPYRKSMMQMYGASIVASPSEETNTGRKILAEHPDTPGSLGIAISEALEDAATRDDTKYALGSVLNHVCMHQSIIGLEAKKQMEIAGEYPDVIIGCCGGGSNFAGIAAAFVPDYLEGKKINFVGVEPASCPSLTMGKLAYDFGDVAQMTPLLYMYTLGHDFIPPGIHAGGLRYHGMSPMLSALVRENIVHPM
;
A
#
# COMPACT_ATOMS: atom_id res chain seq x y z
N MET A 1 -26.58 -14.36 15.70
CA MET A 1 -25.33 -14.10 14.96
C MET A 1 -24.49 -13.11 15.74
N ASN A 2 -23.22 -13.40 15.99
CA ASN A 2 -22.33 -12.49 16.71
C ASN A 2 -22.07 -11.23 15.85
N LYS A 3 -22.16 -10.04 16.45
CA LYS A 3 -21.93 -8.76 15.75
C LYS A 3 -20.49 -8.62 15.22
N LYS A 4 -19.53 -9.19 15.96
CA LYS A 4 -18.11 -9.24 15.65
C LYS A 4 -17.74 -10.70 15.39
N ILE A 5 -17.10 -10.96 14.26
CA ILE A 5 -16.59 -12.26 13.83
C ILE A 5 -15.07 -12.17 13.90
N VAL A 6 -14.48 -13.05 14.72
CA VAL A 6 -13.04 -13.14 14.94
C VAL A 6 -12.57 -14.53 14.54
N LEU A 7 -11.37 -14.60 14.01
CA LEU A 7 -10.64 -15.86 13.86
C LEU A 7 -9.65 -15.95 15.03
N ARG A 8 -9.37 -17.16 15.47
CA ARG A 8 -8.28 -17.41 16.43
C ARG A 8 -6.93 -17.30 15.72
N ASP A 9 -5.86 -17.13 16.50
CA ASP A 9 -4.49 -17.04 15.97
C ASP A 9 -4.09 -18.29 15.17
N ASP A 10 -4.55 -19.49 15.59
CA ASP A 10 -4.33 -20.75 14.86
C ASP A 10 -5.10 -20.85 13.54
N GLU A 11 -6.06 -19.96 13.30
CA GLU A 11 -6.85 -19.88 12.06
C GLU A 11 -6.32 -18.81 11.10
N MET A 12 -5.29 -18.04 11.49
CA MET A 12 -4.66 -17.03 10.64
C MET A 12 -4.09 -17.67 9.36
N PRO A 13 -4.31 -17.08 8.17
CA PRO A 13 -3.71 -17.59 6.94
C PRO A 13 -2.18 -17.66 7.04
N ARG A 14 -1.60 -18.76 6.53
CA ARG A 14 -0.14 -19.00 6.55
C ARG A 14 0.58 -18.57 5.28
N GLN A 15 -0.16 -18.18 4.26
CA GLN A 15 0.34 -17.79 2.95
C GLN A 15 -0.34 -16.49 2.52
N TRP A 16 0.39 -15.62 1.85
CA TRP A 16 -0.20 -14.58 1.03
C TRP A 16 -0.68 -15.18 -0.29
N TYR A 17 -1.72 -14.58 -0.85
CA TYR A 17 -2.21 -14.89 -2.18
C TYR A 17 -1.76 -13.81 -3.17
N ASN A 18 -1.03 -14.25 -4.19
CA ASN A 18 -0.62 -13.46 -5.33
C ASN A 18 -1.64 -13.65 -6.46
N ILE A 19 -2.40 -12.60 -6.75
CA ILE A 19 -3.40 -12.61 -7.81
C ILE A 19 -2.80 -12.43 -9.21
N ALA A 20 -1.55 -11.97 -9.33
CA ALA A 20 -0.93 -11.69 -10.63
C ALA A 20 -1.04 -12.83 -11.66
N PRO A 21 -0.86 -14.12 -11.29
CA PRO A 21 -0.99 -15.24 -12.20
C PRO A 21 -2.43 -15.48 -12.70
N ASP A 22 -3.43 -14.98 -11.98
CA ASP A 22 -4.84 -15.19 -12.29
C ASP A 22 -5.48 -14.00 -13.03
N ILE A 23 -4.74 -12.89 -13.22
CA ILE A 23 -5.23 -11.73 -13.97
C ILE A 23 -5.22 -12.04 -15.48
N PRO A 24 -6.37 -11.95 -16.18
CA PRO A 24 -6.41 -12.10 -17.63
C PRO A 24 -5.46 -11.11 -18.32
N ASN A 25 -4.76 -11.56 -19.35
CA ASN A 25 -3.72 -10.81 -20.06
C ASN A 25 -2.53 -10.33 -19.19
N GLY A 26 -2.45 -10.79 -17.94
CA GLY A 26 -1.33 -10.58 -17.02
C GLY A 26 -1.02 -9.12 -16.68
N LEU A 27 0.06 -8.95 -15.92
CA LEU A 27 0.65 -7.65 -15.63
C LEU A 27 1.65 -7.28 -16.71
N LYS A 28 1.74 -5.98 -17.02
CA LYS A 28 2.83 -5.45 -17.85
C LYS A 28 4.05 -5.21 -16.97
N PRO A 29 5.26 -5.55 -17.42
CA PRO A 29 6.47 -5.40 -16.61
C PRO A 29 6.80 -3.91 -16.39
N PRO A 30 7.50 -3.57 -15.31
CA PRO A 30 8.09 -2.23 -15.18
C PRO A 30 9.10 -1.99 -16.31
N LEU A 31 9.12 -0.78 -16.86
CA LEU A 31 10.08 -0.39 -17.89
C LEU A 31 11.17 0.51 -17.33
N ASP A 32 12.34 0.41 -17.93
CA ASP A 32 13.45 1.33 -17.72
C ASP A 32 13.15 2.68 -18.38
N PRO A 33 13.20 3.80 -17.63
CA PRO A 33 12.93 5.12 -18.18
C PRO A 33 13.88 5.55 -19.32
N GLU A 34 15.13 5.05 -19.32
CA GLU A 34 16.13 5.43 -20.31
C GLU A 34 15.94 4.65 -21.62
N THR A 35 15.63 3.36 -21.53
CA THR A 35 15.57 2.46 -22.69
C THR A 35 14.15 2.17 -23.17
N ASN A 36 13.14 2.38 -22.32
CA ASN A 36 11.75 1.92 -22.49
C ASN A 36 11.62 0.40 -22.66
N GLU A 37 12.62 -0.37 -22.22
CA GLU A 37 12.61 -1.83 -22.22
C GLU A 37 12.29 -2.38 -20.81
N PRO A 38 11.77 -3.62 -20.69
CA PRO A 38 11.53 -4.25 -19.40
C PRO A 38 12.77 -4.23 -18.50
N MET A 39 12.60 -3.75 -17.27
CA MET A 39 13.71 -3.60 -16.33
C MET A 39 14.10 -4.95 -15.72
N GLY A 40 15.40 -5.27 -15.76
CA GLY A 40 15.93 -6.49 -15.14
C GLY A 40 16.06 -6.38 -13.61
N PRO A 41 16.10 -7.52 -12.89
CA PRO A 41 16.22 -7.56 -11.42
C PRO A 41 17.45 -6.81 -10.87
N GLU A 42 18.57 -6.82 -11.60
CA GLU A 42 19.82 -6.12 -11.27
C GLU A 42 19.58 -4.63 -10.99
N LYS A 43 18.88 -3.92 -11.88
CA LYS A 43 18.57 -2.49 -11.70
C LYS A 43 17.58 -2.24 -10.57
N LEU A 44 16.64 -3.16 -10.35
CA LEU A 44 15.66 -3.05 -9.26
C LEU A 44 16.27 -3.32 -7.87
N SER A 45 17.35 -4.09 -7.80
CA SER A 45 18.07 -4.43 -6.55
C SER A 45 18.77 -3.24 -5.89
N ALA A 46 18.99 -2.16 -6.65
CA ALA A 46 19.44 -0.89 -6.09
C ALA A 46 18.43 -0.36 -5.06
N VAL A 47 17.12 -0.53 -5.33
CA VAL A 47 16.03 0.05 -4.54
C VAL A 47 15.45 -0.95 -3.55
N PHE A 48 15.25 -2.21 -3.96
CA PHE A 48 14.57 -3.22 -3.16
C PHE A 48 15.51 -4.38 -2.75
N PRO A 49 15.32 -4.96 -1.56
CA PRO A 49 15.96 -6.21 -1.19
C PRO A 49 15.52 -7.37 -2.10
N MET A 50 16.40 -8.34 -2.32
CA MET A 50 16.16 -9.48 -3.22
C MET A 50 14.88 -10.25 -2.85
N GLY A 51 14.63 -10.47 -1.55
CA GLY A 51 13.44 -11.20 -1.09
C GLY A 51 12.11 -10.51 -1.47
N LEU A 52 12.09 -9.18 -1.63
CA LEU A 52 10.91 -8.46 -2.13
C LEU A 52 10.85 -8.46 -3.67
N LEU A 53 12.00 -8.46 -4.34
CA LEU A 53 12.05 -8.55 -5.81
C LEU A 53 11.57 -9.90 -6.32
N GLU A 54 11.97 -10.99 -5.66
CA GLU A 54 11.48 -12.33 -5.96
C GLU A 54 9.96 -12.39 -5.89
N GLN A 55 9.37 -11.71 -4.92
CA GLN A 55 7.91 -11.62 -4.78
C GLN A 55 7.27 -10.72 -5.84
N GLU A 56 7.87 -9.57 -6.14
CA GLU A 56 7.39 -8.63 -7.15
C GLU A 56 7.30 -9.28 -8.54
N MET A 57 8.22 -10.21 -8.82
CA MET A 57 8.36 -10.92 -10.09
C MET A 57 7.76 -12.33 -10.05
N SER A 58 7.16 -12.75 -8.92
CA SER A 58 6.71 -14.12 -8.73
C SER A 58 5.49 -14.46 -9.58
N GLY A 59 5.55 -15.63 -10.23
CA GLY A 59 4.41 -16.29 -10.88
C GLY A 59 3.67 -17.28 -9.98
N GLU A 60 4.12 -17.46 -8.73
CA GLU A 60 3.48 -18.37 -7.77
C GLU A 60 2.21 -17.74 -7.20
N ARG A 61 1.14 -18.52 -7.08
CA ARG A 61 -0.14 -18.05 -6.50
C ARG A 61 -0.10 -17.87 -5.00
N PHE A 62 0.71 -18.66 -4.31
CA PHE A 62 0.81 -18.63 -2.85
C PHE A 62 2.26 -18.47 -2.44
N ILE A 63 2.50 -17.51 -1.54
CA ILE A 63 3.82 -17.25 -0.97
C ILE A 63 3.70 -17.40 0.54
N ASP A 64 4.54 -18.26 1.12
CA ASP A 64 4.55 -18.51 2.56
C ASP A 64 4.88 -17.24 3.33
N ILE A 65 4.13 -17.00 4.41
CA ILE A 65 4.41 -15.91 5.34
C ILE A 65 5.48 -16.42 6.31
N PRO A 66 6.64 -15.75 6.41
CA PRO A 66 7.68 -16.14 7.36
C PRO A 66 7.17 -16.18 8.80
N GLU A 67 7.67 -17.11 9.62
CA GLU A 67 7.19 -17.29 11.00
C GLU A 67 7.42 -16.02 11.84
N GLU A 68 8.54 -15.33 11.64
CA GLU A 68 8.82 -14.06 12.32
C GLU A 68 7.82 -12.95 11.96
N VAL A 69 7.30 -12.98 10.73
CA VAL A 69 6.22 -12.08 10.29
C VAL A 69 4.89 -12.50 10.91
N GLN A 70 4.59 -13.81 10.97
CA GLN A 70 3.41 -14.35 11.65
C GLN A 70 3.35 -13.95 13.12
N GLU A 71 4.46 -14.07 13.85
CA GLU A 71 4.54 -13.69 15.26
C GLU A 71 4.23 -12.21 15.49
N ILE A 72 4.70 -11.33 14.60
CA ILE A 72 4.37 -9.90 14.68
C ILE A 72 2.92 -9.64 14.29
N TYR A 73 2.39 -10.35 13.28
CA TYR A 73 0.98 -10.23 12.88
C TYR A 73 0.02 -10.54 14.01
N LYS A 74 0.32 -11.51 14.87
CA LYS A 74 -0.50 -11.85 16.06
C LYS A 74 -0.78 -10.66 16.99
N ILE A 75 0.00 -9.57 16.91
CA ILE A 75 -0.27 -8.34 17.66
C ILE A 75 -1.63 -7.72 17.27
N TRP A 76 -2.10 -7.88 16.02
CA TRP A 76 -3.39 -7.31 15.56
C TRP A 76 -4.21 -8.18 14.62
N ARG A 77 -3.65 -9.28 14.12
CA ARG A 77 -4.28 -10.22 13.20
C ARG A 77 -4.61 -11.53 13.92
N PRO A 78 -5.68 -12.23 13.51
CA PRO A 78 -6.64 -11.84 12.47
C PRO A 78 -7.50 -10.63 12.85
N SER A 79 -7.70 -9.70 11.90
CA SER A 79 -8.52 -8.51 12.18
C SER A 79 -10.01 -8.88 12.22
N PRO A 80 -10.85 -8.20 13.02
CA PRO A 80 -12.25 -8.59 13.13
C PRO A 80 -13.06 -8.16 11.91
N MET A 81 -14.01 -8.99 11.51
CA MET A 81 -15.08 -8.60 10.60
C MET A 81 -16.33 -8.27 11.43
N VAL A 82 -16.98 -7.14 11.14
CA VAL A 82 -18.11 -6.65 11.93
C VAL A 82 -19.31 -6.43 11.06
N ARG A 83 -20.48 -6.91 11.49
CA ARG A 83 -21.75 -6.61 10.84
C ARG A 83 -22.30 -5.27 11.32
N ALA A 84 -22.54 -4.34 10.40
CA ALA A 84 -22.98 -2.99 10.66
C ALA A 84 -24.51 -2.87 10.78
N THR A 85 -25.15 -3.65 11.66
CA THR A 85 -26.62 -3.70 11.80
C THR A 85 -27.29 -2.35 12.08
N ALA A 86 -26.58 -1.44 12.76
CA ALA A 86 -27.07 -0.07 12.99
C ALA A 86 -27.12 0.75 11.69
N LEU A 87 -26.11 0.59 10.81
CA LEU A 87 -26.09 1.20 9.49
C LEU A 87 -27.14 0.58 8.57
N GLU A 88 -27.28 -0.76 8.59
CA GLU A 88 -28.35 -1.48 7.88
C GLU A 88 -29.73 -0.90 8.24
N LYS A 89 -30.00 -0.73 9.54
CA LYS A 89 -31.25 -0.14 10.06
C LYS A 89 -31.42 1.32 9.64
N ALA A 90 -30.36 2.13 9.73
CA ALA A 90 -30.41 3.55 9.37
C ALA A 90 -30.71 3.76 7.87
N LEU A 91 -30.23 2.86 7.01
CA LEU A 91 -30.48 2.88 5.57
C LEU A 91 -31.83 2.23 5.18
N GLY A 92 -32.50 1.54 6.10
CA GLY A 92 -33.70 0.75 5.80
C GLY A 92 -33.45 -0.39 4.79
N THR A 93 -32.20 -0.83 4.66
CA THR A 93 -31.81 -1.82 3.64
C THR A 93 -31.96 -3.26 4.16
N LYS A 94 -32.24 -4.18 3.23
CA LYS A 94 -32.19 -5.62 3.48
C LYS A 94 -30.78 -6.20 3.26
N ALA A 95 -29.88 -5.44 2.65
CA ALA A 95 -28.50 -5.85 2.44
C ALA A 95 -27.78 -6.01 3.79
N LYS A 96 -26.96 -7.05 3.90
CA LYS A 96 -26.11 -7.27 5.07
C LYS A 96 -24.79 -6.56 4.82
N ILE A 97 -24.39 -5.67 5.74
CA ILE A 97 -23.19 -4.85 5.58
C ILE A 97 -22.14 -5.37 6.56
N PHE A 98 -21.06 -5.92 6.02
CA PHE A 98 -19.90 -6.33 6.78
C PHE A 98 -18.72 -5.42 6.47
N PHE A 99 -17.95 -5.04 7.49
CA PHE A 99 -16.68 -4.35 7.28
C PHE A 99 -15.55 -5.10 7.96
N LYS A 100 -14.47 -5.28 7.21
CA LYS A 100 -13.21 -5.85 7.69
C LYS A 100 -12.41 -4.76 8.38
N ASN A 101 -12.31 -4.81 9.70
CA ASN A 101 -11.78 -3.72 10.50
C ASN A 101 -10.24 -3.78 10.60
N GLU A 102 -9.57 -3.27 9.58
CA GLU A 102 -8.11 -3.10 9.54
C GLU A 102 -7.60 -1.95 10.44
N GLY A 103 -8.51 -1.21 11.09
CA GLY A 103 -8.18 -0.14 12.02
C GLY A 103 -7.67 -0.63 13.39
N VAL A 104 -7.64 -1.94 13.63
CA VAL A 104 -7.19 -2.52 14.90
C VAL A 104 -5.67 -2.67 15.02
N SER A 105 -4.93 -2.41 13.94
CA SER A 105 -3.47 -2.48 13.99
C SER A 105 -2.87 -1.42 14.91
N PRO A 106 -1.63 -1.58 15.39
CA PRO A 106 -0.99 -0.61 16.31
C PRO A 106 -0.93 0.81 15.76
N VAL A 107 -1.07 1.00 14.45
CA VAL A 107 -1.06 2.30 13.76
C VAL A 107 -2.42 2.71 13.18
N GLY A 108 -3.45 1.91 13.39
CA GLY A 108 -4.81 2.18 12.98
C GLY A 108 -5.06 2.12 11.48
N SER A 109 -4.40 1.20 10.76
CA SER A 109 -4.64 0.96 9.32
C SER A 109 -4.11 -0.40 8.85
N HIS A 110 -4.39 -0.77 7.60
CA HIS A 110 -3.86 -1.98 6.95
C HIS A 110 -2.35 -1.96 6.67
N LYS A 111 -1.70 -0.79 6.74
CA LYS A 111 -0.33 -0.62 6.26
C LYS A 111 0.73 -1.50 6.94
N PRO A 112 0.65 -1.85 8.24
CA PRO A 112 1.57 -2.80 8.86
C PRO A 112 1.62 -4.16 8.18
N ASN A 113 0.54 -4.59 7.51
CA ASN A 113 0.51 -5.85 6.76
C ASN A 113 1.55 -5.88 5.62
N SER A 114 2.06 -4.75 5.13
CA SER A 114 3.19 -4.75 4.17
C SER A 114 4.47 -4.18 4.78
N ALA A 115 4.37 -3.26 5.75
CA ALA A 115 5.55 -2.71 6.42
C ALA A 115 6.35 -3.78 7.17
N VAL A 116 5.69 -4.73 7.84
CA VAL A 116 6.36 -5.79 8.62
C VAL A 116 7.12 -6.76 7.71
N PRO A 117 6.52 -7.32 6.64
CA PRO A 117 7.28 -8.11 5.67
C PRO A 117 8.45 -7.33 5.06
N GLN A 118 8.23 -6.07 4.66
CA GLN A 118 9.32 -5.26 4.07
C GLN A 118 10.47 -5.06 5.05
N ALA A 119 10.20 -4.74 6.31
CA ALA A 119 11.24 -4.65 7.34
C ALA A 119 11.92 -5.99 7.60
N TYR A 120 11.17 -7.10 7.61
CA TYR A 120 11.71 -8.45 7.76
C TYR A 120 12.72 -8.80 6.66
N TYR A 121 12.33 -8.67 5.39
CA TYR A 121 13.21 -9.04 4.27
C TYR A 121 14.47 -8.15 4.21
N ASN A 122 14.33 -6.85 4.49
CA ASN A 122 15.49 -5.97 4.61
C ASN A 122 16.41 -6.37 5.77
N MET A 123 15.86 -6.73 6.94
CA MET A 123 16.65 -7.22 8.08
C MET A 123 17.42 -8.48 7.73
N LYS A 124 16.78 -9.44 7.05
CA LYS A 124 17.40 -10.70 6.61
C LYS A 124 18.57 -10.48 5.66
N GLU A 125 18.53 -9.42 4.87
CA GLU A 125 19.61 -9.02 3.96
C GLU A 125 20.65 -8.10 4.62
N GLY A 126 20.52 -7.85 5.92
CA GLY A 126 21.51 -7.11 6.71
C GLY A 126 21.39 -5.58 6.62
N VAL A 127 20.35 -5.06 5.97
CA VAL A 127 20.04 -3.62 5.88
C VAL A 127 19.90 -3.03 7.28
N LYS A 128 20.52 -1.87 7.51
CA LYS A 128 20.55 -1.22 8.83
C LYS A 128 19.54 -0.11 8.98
N ARG A 129 19.13 0.50 7.86
CA ARG A 129 18.19 1.61 7.84
C ARG A 129 17.20 1.53 6.68
N LEU A 130 15.96 1.94 6.94
CA LEU A 130 14.97 2.20 5.90
C LEU A 130 14.63 3.67 5.81
N SER A 131 14.73 4.23 4.61
CA SER A 131 14.17 5.53 4.27
C SER A 131 12.78 5.34 3.65
N THR A 132 11.89 6.31 3.87
CA THR A 132 10.56 6.29 3.27
C THR A 132 9.93 7.68 3.23
N GLU A 133 8.87 7.83 2.44
CA GLU A 133 8.03 9.01 2.39
C GLU A 133 6.81 8.87 3.32
N THR A 134 6.19 10.00 3.69
CA THR A 134 4.80 9.95 4.13
C THR A 134 4.05 11.25 3.91
N GLY A 135 2.79 11.16 3.50
CA GLY A 135 1.87 12.29 3.47
C GLY A 135 1.29 12.56 4.86
N ALA A 136 0.12 11.99 5.11
CA ALA A 136 -0.59 12.21 6.38
C ALA A 136 0.00 11.42 7.57
N GLY A 137 0.98 10.54 7.35
CA GLY A 137 1.72 9.84 8.39
C GLY A 137 1.36 8.37 8.61
N GLN A 138 0.34 7.82 7.94
CA GLN A 138 -0.06 6.42 8.15
C GLN A 138 1.02 5.43 7.71
N TRP A 139 1.69 5.69 6.58
CA TRP A 139 2.74 4.80 6.08
C TRP A 139 4.00 4.91 6.93
N GLY A 140 4.48 6.13 7.20
CA GLY A 140 5.62 6.33 8.09
C GLY A 140 5.39 5.73 9.49
N SER A 141 4.17 5.82 10.04
CA SER A 141 3.82 5.16 11.31
C SER A 141 3.95 3.64 11.21
N ALA A 142 3.47 3.04 10.11
CA ALA A 142 3.52 1.59 9.91
C ALA A 142 4.96 1.10 9.76
N LEU A 143 5.79 1.82 9.00
CA LEU A 143 7.19 1.47 8.81
C LEU A 143 8.01 1.68 10.09
N ALA A 144 7.79 2.78 10.82
CA ALA A 144 8.40 3.02 12.12
C ALA A 144 8.07 1.88 13.11
N PHE A 145 6.80 1.47 13.18
CA PHE A 145 6.41 0.31 13.98
C PHE A 145 7.14 -0.97 13.53
N ALA A 146 7.14 -1.27 12.24
CA ALA A 146 7.76 -2.50 11.71
C ALA A 146 9.27 -2.56 11.97
N THR A 147 10.00 -1.49 11.64
CA THR A 147 11.45 -1.37 11.85
C THR A 147 11.83 -1.49 13.32
N SER A 148 11.02 -0.95 14.24
CA SER A 148 11.22 -1.10 15.69
C SER A 148 11.19 -2.56 16.17
N LYS A 149 10.51 -3.46 15.44
CA LYS A 149 10.47 -4.91 15.76
C LYS A 149 11.70 -5.66 15.28
N PHE A 150 12.43 -5.11 14.33
CA PHE A 150 13.58 -5.76 13.70
C PHE A 150 14.91 -5.06 13.97
N GLY A 151 14.91 -4.00 14.80
CA GLY A 151 16.13 -3.25 15.13
C GLY A 151 16.72 -2.51 13.92
N ILE A 152 15.87 -2.12 12.97
CA ILE A 152 16.25 -1.32 11.81
C ILE A 152 15.98 0.16 12.13
N GLU A 153 16.88 1.05 11.73
CA GLU A 153 16.63 2.50 11.82
C GLU A 153 15.56 2.93 10.79
N CYS A 154 14.68 3.85 11.15
CA CYS A 154 13.66 4.37 10.23
C CYS A 154 13.79 5.89 10.07
N LYS A 155 13.98 6.33 8.83
CA LYS A 155 14.00 7.74 8.45
C LYS A 155 12.80 8.05 7.54
N VAL A 156 11.98 9.01 7.95
CA VAL A 156 10.73 9.35 7.28
C VAL A 156 10.78 10.78 6.77
N TYR A 157 10.65 10.95 5.46
CA TYR A 157 10.44 12.23 4.80
C TYR A 157 8.93 12.52 4.76
N MET A 158 8.46 13.38 5.68
CA MET A 158 7.05 13.72 5.79
C MET A 158 6.75 15.02 5.07
N VAL A 159 5.74 15.03 4.19
CA VAL A 159 5.32 16.23 3.44
C VAL A 159 5.14 17.42 4.40
N ARG A 160 5.83 18.54 4.15
CA ARG A 160 5.96 19.69 5.05
C ARG A 160 4.63 20.18 5.63
N VAL A 161 3.63 20.47 4.80
CA VAL A 161 2.31 20.90 5.29
C VAL A 161 1.67 19.87 6.21
N SER A 162 1.88 18.57 5.96
CA SER A 162 1.35 17.51 6.82
C SER A 162 2.20 17.35 8.09
N PHE A 163 3.51 17.56 8.03
CA PHE A 163 4.40 17.56 9.20
C PHE A 163 4.00 18.64 10.21
N ASP A 164 3.58 19.81 9.73
CA ASP A 164 3.16 20.94 10.54
C ASP A 164 1.74 20.77 11.08
N GLN A 165 0.80 20.36 10.23
CA GLN A 165 -0.63 20.28 10.58
C GLN A 165 -1.02 18.99 11.30
N LYS A 166 -0.22 17.91 11.21
CA LYS A 166 -0.55 16.57 11.76
C LYS A 166 0.48 16.07 12.76
N PRO A 167 0.74 16.80 13.87
CA PRO A 167 1.81 16.48 14.81
C PRO A 167 1.64 15.11 15.48
N TYR A 168 0.42 14.63 15.69
CA TYR A 168 0.21 13.35 16.39
C TYR A 168 0.75 12.13 15.64
N ARG A 169 0.74 12.14 14.30
CA ARG A 169 1.35 11.06 13.52
C ARG A 169 2.87 11.13 13.58
N LYS A 170 3.44 12.34 13.64
CA LYS A 170 4.86 12.53 13.93
C LYS A 170 5.24 12.00 15.32
N SER A 171 4.50 12.35 16.36
CA SER A 171 4.73 11.83 17.72
C SER A 171 4.64 10.30 17.78
N MET A 172 3.68 9.71 17.06
CA MET A 172 3.57 8.25 16.96
C MET A 172 4.80 7.60 16.30
N MET A 173 5.31 8.18 15.21
CA MET A 173 6.52 7.69 14.56
C MET A 173 7.75 7.81 15.48
N GLN A 174 7.87 8.93 16.21
CA GLN A 174 8.95 9.14 17.19
C GLN A 174 8.90 8.14 18.35
N MET A 175 7.71 7.77 18.83
CA MET A 175 7.55 6.74 19.87
C MET A 175 8.06 5.36 19.43
N TYR A 176 8.04 5.06 18.14
CA TYR A 176 8.63 3.85 17.57
C TYR A 176 10.11 4.01 17.21
N GLY A 177 10.73 5.15 17.51
CA GLY A 177 12.15 5.41 17.29
C GLY A 177 12.50 5.92 15.89
N ALA A 178 11.53 6.30 15.06
CA ALA A 178 11.81 6.88 13.75
C ALA A 178 12.30 8.34 13.87
N SER A 179 13.16 8.72 12.93
CA SER A 179 13.54 10.12 12.66
C SER A 179 12.65 10.67 11.56
N ILE A 180 12.02 11.83 11.77
CA ILE A 180 11.09 12.43 10.82
C ILE A 180 11.64 13.79 10.37
N VAL A 181 11.75 13.99 9.06
CA VAL A 181 12.19 15.23 8.43
C VAL A 181 11.02 15.82 7.63
N ALA A 182 10.84 17.14 7.70
CA ALA A 182 9.86 17.84 6.86
C ALA A 182 10.39 17.97 5.42
N SER A 183 9.65 17.45 4.45
CA SER A 183 10.01 17.43 3.02
C SER A 183 9.27 18.51 2.23
N PRO A 184 9.94 19.31 1.38
CA PRO A 184 11.36 19.27 1.04
C PRO A 184 12.28 19.67 2.21
N SER A 185 13.47 19.08 2.30
CA SER A 185 14.44 19.31 3.39
C SER A 185 15.79 19.84 2.90
N GLU A 186 16.60 20.38 3.82
CA GLU A 186 17.99 20.77 3.52
C GLU A 186 18.96 19.57 3.51
N GLU A 187 18.48 18.36 3.84
CA GLU A 187 19.34 17.17 3.99
C GLU A 187 19.72 16.54 2.64
N THR A 188 18.93 16.77 1.59
CA THR A 188 19.11 16.18 0.25
C THR A 188 19.35 17.24 -0.82
N ASN A 189 19.98 16.89 -1.94
CA ASN A 189 20.14 17.82 -3.08
C ASN A 189 18.78 18.18 -3.69
N THR A 190 17.89 17.20 -3.80
CA THR A 190 16.51 17.40 -4.29
C THR A 190 15.78 18.42 -3.44
N GLY A 191 15.81 18.25 -2.11
CA GLY A 191 15.16 19.17 -1.18
C GLY A 191 15.78 20.57 -1.21
N ARG A 192 17.12 20.68 -1.20
CA ARG A 192 17.84 21.96 -1.32
C ARG A 192 17.49 22.73 -2.60
N LYS A 193 17.43 22.04 -3.74
CA LYS A 193 17.06 22.65 -5.02
C LYS A 193 15.65 23.21 -4.97
N ILE A 194 14.69 22.43 -4.48
CA ILE A 194 13.29 22.85 -4.39
C ILE A 194 13.12 24.02 -3.42
N LEU A 195 13.81 24.00 -2.26
CA LEU A 195 13.75 25.09 -1.28
C LEU A 195 14.39 26.38 -1.81
N ALA A 196 15.42 26.29 -2.66
CA ALA A 196 16.01 27.46 -3.32
C ALA A 196 15.05 28.13 -4.32
N GLU A 197 14.26 27.34 -5.05
CA GLU A 197 13.28 27.83 -6.01
C GLU A 197 11.95 28.26 -5.34
N HIS A 198 11.53 27.52 -4.31
CA HIS A 198 10.24 27.66 -3.63
C HIS A 198 10.39 27.50 -2.10
N PRO A 199 10.93 28.51 -1.39
CA PRO A 199 11.26 28.39 0.04
C PRO A 199 10.05 28.11 0.94
N ASP A 200 8.87 28.61 0.58
CA ASP A 200 7.62 28.45 1.34
C ASP A 200 6.72 27.32 0.81
N THR A 201 7.28 26.40 -0.01
CA THR A 201 6.49 25.31 -0.58
C THR A 201 5.85 24.44 0.49
N PRO A 202 4.56 24.04 0.35
CA PRO A 202 3.93 23.11 1.28
C PRO A 202 4.47 21.67 1.17
N GLY A 203 5.34 21.41 0.18
CA GLY A 203 5.81 20.08 -0.20
C GLY A 203 4.74 19.25 -0.90
N SER A 204 5.15 18.11 -1.46
CA SER A 204 4.24 17.14 -2.07
C SER A 204 4.71 15.73 -1.73
N LEU A 205 3.83 14.73 -1.93
CA LEU A 205 4.22 13.34 -1.68
C LEU A 205 5.35 12.91 -2.63
N GLY A 206 5.30 13.32 -3.89
CA GLY A 206 6.34 13.01 -4.85
C GLY A 206 7.70 13.58 -4.47
N ILE A 207 7.75 14.82 -3.95
CA ILE A 207 9.01 15.41 -3.43
C ILE A 207 9.58 14.56 -2.29
N ALA A 208 8.74 14.12 -1.36
CA ALA A 208 9.16 13.28 -0.24
C ALA A 208 9.65 11.89 -0.68
N ILE A 209 9.07 11.30 -1.74
CA ILE A 209 9.57 10.06 -2.36
C ILE A 209 10.98 10.29 -2.91
N SER A 210 11.17 11.36 -3.68
CA SER A 210 12.45 11.68 -4.31
C SER A 210 13.56 11.90 -3.27
N GLU A 211 13.28 12.61 -2.18
CA GLU A 211 14.25 12.76 -1.09
C GLU A 211 14.56 11.42 -0.38
N ALA A 212 13.55 10.59 -0.15
CA ALA A 212 13.74 9.29 0.48
C ALA A 212 14.56 8.33 -0.40
N LEU A 213 14.33 8.35 -1.72
CA LEU A 213 15.12 7.62 -2.70
C LEU A 213 16.55 8.13 -2.78
N GLU A 214 16.76 9.45 -2.78
CA GLU A 214 18.12 10.03 -2.74
C GLU A 214 18.88 9.63 -1.48
N ASP A 215 18.23 9.64 -0.30
CA ASP A 215 18.82 9.22 0.97
C ASP A 215 19.21 7.73 0.99
N ALA A 216 18.40 6.86 0.36
CA ALA A 216 18.74 5.45 0.19
C ALA A 216 19.86 5.24 -0.84
N ALA A 217 19.77 5.88 -2.00
CA ALA A 217 20.73 5.68 -3.11
C ALA A 217 22.15 6.18 -2.78
N THR A 218 22.28 7.10 -1.83
CA THR A 218 23.57 7.67 -1.41
C THR A 218 24.25 6.90 -0.27
N ARG A 219 23.70 5.74 0.13
CA ARG A 219 24.20 4.95 1.26
C ARG A 219 24.10 3.44 1.03
N ASP A 220 25.14 2.72 1.42
CA ASP A 220 25.18 1.26 1.27
C ASP A 220 24.35 0.52 2.34
N ASP A 221 24.09 1.16 3.48
CA ASP A 221 23.41 0.55 4.64
C ASP A 221 21.88 0.81 4.65
N THR A 222 21.38 1.56 3.67
CA THR A 222 20.01 2.08 3.63
C THR A 222 19.27 1.57 2.40
N LYS A 223 18.02 1.14 2.58
CA LYS A 223 17.10 0.85 1.47
C LYS A 223 15.83 1.67 1.57
N TYR A 224 15.15 1.82 0.44
CA TYR A 224 13.87 2.52 0.36
C TYR A 224 12.71 1.53 0.53
N ALA A 225 11.73 1.88 1.35
CA ALA A 225 10.51 1.10 1.52
C ALA A 225 9.30 1.90 1.02
N LEU A 226 8.45 1.26 0.20
CA LEU A 226 7.30 1.90 -0.43
C LEU A 226 5.98 1.34 0.12
N GLY A 227 5.05 2.23 0.44
CA GLY A 227 3.82 1.88 1.16
C GLY A 227 2.63 1.44 0.32
N SER A 228 2.74 1.45 -1.01
CA SER A 228 1.64 1.17 -1.93
C SER A 228 2.13 0.82 -3.34
N VAL A 229 1.19 0.55 -4.25
CA VAL A 229 1.38 0.40 -5.71
C VAL A 229 2.00 -0.93 -6.14
N LEU A 230 3.13 -1.33 -5.57
CA LEU A 230 3.86 -2.52 -6.01
C LEU A 230 3.06 -3.82 -5.79
N ASN A 231 3.36 -4.83 -6.60
CA ASN A 231 2.64 -6.11 -6.58
C ASN A 231 2.82 -6.82 -5.24
N HIS A 232 4.06 -6.89 -4.71
CA HIS A 232 4.30 -7.51 -3.41
C HIS A 232 3.54 -6.78 -2.29
N VAL A 233 3.36 -5.46 -2.39
CA VAL A 233 2.55 -4.71 -1.41
C VAL A 233 1.09 -5.13 -1.46
N CYS A 234 0.52 -5.31 -2.65
CA CYS A 234 -0.85 -5.79 -2.81
C CYS A 234 -1.00 -7.25 -2.35
N MET A 235 -0.01 -8.09 -2.66
CA MET A 235 0.06 -9.48 -2.22
C MET A 235 0.13 -9.59 -0.70
N HIS A 236 0.99 -8.83 -0.01
CA HIS A 236 1.06 -8.81 1.45
C HIS A 236 -0.30 -8.46 2.09
N GLN A 237 -1.07 -7.59 1.44
CA GLN A 237 -2.41 -7.19 1.89
C GLN A 237 -3.48 -8.26 1.65
N SER A 238 -3.20 -9.31 0.86
CA SER A 238 -4.15 -10.41 0.60
C SER A 238 -4.62 -11.14 1.85
N ILE A 239 -3.85 -11.07 2.95
CA ILE A 239 -4.24 -11.60 4.27
C ILE A 239 -5.60 -11.03 4.71
N ILE A 240 -5.94 -9.81 4.30
CA ILE A 240 -7.24 -9.19 4.57
C ILE A 240 -8.37 -10.01 3.95
N GLY A 241 -8.26 -10.30 2.66
CA GLY A 241 -9.26 -11.08 1.91
C GLY A 241 -9.30 -12.53 2.36
N LEU A 242 -8.14 -13.15 2.61
CA LEU A 242 -8.04 -14.54 3.06
C LEU A 242 -8.72 -14.76 4.42
N GLU A 243 -8.53 -13.83 5.36
CA GLU A 243 -9.26 -13.85 6.62
C GLU A 243 -10.75 -13.56 6.42
N ALA A 244 -11.10 -12.58 5.57
CA ALA A 244 -12.48 -12.23 5.31
C ALA A 244 -13.27 -13.42 4.73
N LYS A 245 -12.65 -14.22 3.84
CA LYS A 245 -13.27 -15.43 3.26
C LYS A 245 -13.66 -16.44 4.35
N LYS A 246 -12.73 -16.78 5.27
CA LYS A 246 -13.03 -17.63 6.45
C LYS A 246 -14.09 -17.01 7.36
N GLN A 247 -14.07 -15.70 7.56
CA GLN A 247 -15.05 -15.02 8.41
C GLN A 247 -16.45 -14.99 7.78
N MET A 248 -16.55 -14.94 6.45
CA MET A 248 -17.82 -15.04 5.73
C MET A 248 -18.40 -16.46 5.82
N GLU A 249 -17.55 -17.49 5.80
CA GLU A 249 -17.98 -18.88 6.08
C GLU A 249 -18.58 -19.01 7.49
N ILE A 250 -17.93 -18.43 8.52
CA ILE A 250 -18.48 -18.39 9.89
C ILE A 250 -19.81 -17.61 9.94
N ALA A 251 -19.95 -16.57 9.11
CA ALA A 251 -21.19 -15.84 8.98
C ALA A 251 -22.30 -16.67 8.29
N GLY A 252 -21.95 -17.72 7.55
CA GLY A 252 -22.90 -18.38 6.65
C GLY A 252 -23.37 -17.45 5.52
N GLU A 253 -22.52 -16.51 5.10
CA GLU A 253 -22.80 -15.53 4.05
C GLU A 253 -21.72 -15.57 2.97
N TYR A 254 -21.99 -14.97 1.82
CA TYR A 254 -21.01 -14.74 0.77
C TYR A 254 -21.21 -13.34 0.19
N PRO A 255 -20.14 -12.58 -0.15
CA PRO A 255 -20.32 -11.21 -0.61
C PRO A 255 -20.87 -11.15 -2.04
N ASP A 256 -21.97 -10.42 -2.23
CA ASP A 256 -22.43 -10.00 -3.56
C ASP A 256 -21.61 -8.80 -4.08
N VAL A 257 -21.11 -7.97 -3.16
CA VAL A 257 -20.35 -6.75 -3.45
C VAL A 257 -19.15 -6.66 -2.50
N ILE A 258 -17.97 -6.40 -3.05
CA ILE A 258 -16.77 -6.05 -2.28
C ILE A 258 -16.40 -4.62 -2.66
N ILE A 259 -16.43 -3.73 -1.67
CA ILE A 259 -16.19 -2.30 -1.84
C ILE A 259 -15.03 -1.84 -0.96
N GLY A 260 -14.15 -0.99 -1.49
CA GLY A 260 -13.04 -0.42 -0.73
C GLY A 260 -12.49 0.84 -1.36
N CYS A 261 -11.76 1.64 -0.59
CA CYS A 261 -11.22 2.90 -1.08
C CYS A 261 -9.88 2.70 -1.82
N CYS A 262 -9.65 3.52 -2.83
CA CYS A 262 -8.51 3.45 -3.73
C CYS A 262 -7.62 4.68 -3.53
N GLY A 263 -6.53 4.51 -2.79
CA GLY A 263 -5.43 5.47 -2.72
C GLY A 263 -4.42 5.15 -3.83
N GLY A 264 -3.44 4.30 -3.51
CA GLY A 264 -2.70 3.54 -4.53
C GLY A 264 -3.18 2.08 -4.64
N GLY A 265 -4.41 1.79 -4.16
CA GLY A 265 -5.11 0.52 -4.38
C GLY A 265 -4.85 -0.63 -3.41
N SER A 266 -3.75 -0.61 -2.64
CA SER A 266 -3.27 -1.80 -1.89
C SER A 266 -4.27 -2.42 -0.89
N ASN A 267 -5.07 -1.62 -0.18
CA ASN A 267 -6.07 -2.14 0.76
C ASN A 267 -7.22 -2.87 0.04
N PHE A 268 -7.72 -2.26 -1.04
CA PHE A 268 -8.84 -2.80 -1.79
C PHE A 268 -8.40 -4.03 -2.57
N ALA A 269 -7.23 -3.96 -3.21
CA ALA A 269 -6.51 -5.11 -3.74
C ALA A 269 -6.43 -6.27 -2.74
N GLY A 270 -5.99 -6.00 -1.50
CA GLY A 270 -5.85 -7.02 -0.47
C GLY A 270 -7.14 -7.72 -0.08
N ILE A 271 -8.26 -7.00 0.05
CA ILE A 271 -9.55 -7.64 0.34
C ILE A 271 -10.12 -8.36 -0.90
N ALA A 272 -10.01 -7.76 -2.10
CA ALA A 272 -10.59 -8.30 -3.32
C ALA A 272 -9.86 -9.56 -3.81
N ALA A 273 -8.54 -9.63 -3.64
CA ALA A 273 -7.70 -10.66 -4.25
C ALA A 273 -8.20 -12.09 -3.96
N ALA A 274 -8.55 -12.38 -2.71
CA ALA A 274 -9.00 -13.72 -2.29
C ALA A 274 -10.34 -14.16 -2.89
N PHE A 275 -11.11 -13.24 -3.47
CA PHE A 275 -12.43 -13.50 -4.06
C PHE A 275 -12.42 -13.46 -5.59
N VAL A 276 -11.37 -12.94 -6.23
CA VAL A 276 -11.26 -12.92 -7.70
C VAL A 276 -11.26 -14.32 -8.31
N PRO A 277 -10.57 -15.33 -7.74
CA PRO A 277 -10.69 -16.71 -8.24
C PRO A 277 -12.13 -17.20 -8.31
N ASP A 278 -12.93 -16.95 -7.27
CA ASP A 278 -14.32 -17.39 -7.27
C ASP A 278 -15.16 -16.64 -8.32
N TYR A 279 -14.84 -15.37 -8.59
CA TYR A 279 -15.45 -14.60 -9.68
C TYR A 279 -15.10 -15.20 -11.05
N LEU A 280 -13.82 -15.55 -11.28
CA LEU A 280 -13.37 -16.18 -12.51
C LEU A 280 -13.98 -17.58 -12.71
N GLU A 281 -14.31 -18.28 -11.61
CA GLU A 281 -15.06 -19.54 -11.61
C GLU A 281 -16.59 -19.36 -11.77
N GLY A 282 -17.07 -18.12 -11.93
CA GLY A 282 -18.45 -17.81 -12.27
C GLY A 282 -19.33 -17.33 -11.11
N LYS A 283 -18.78 -17.09 -9.91
CA LYS A 283 -19.56 -16.41 -8.85
C LYS A 283 -19.83 -14.96 -9.24
N LYS A 284 -21.05 -14.51 -8.96
CA LYS A 284 -21.47 -13.12 -9.21
C LYS A 284 -21.02 -12.24 -8.05
N ILE A 285 -19.86 -11.59 -8.21
CA ILE A 285 -19.29 -10.66 -7.23
C ILE A 285 -18.99 -9.35 -7.95
N ASN A 286 -19.52 -8.24 -7.43
CA ASN A 286 -19.18 -6.91 -7.94
C ASN A 286 -18.05 -6.32 -7.10
N PHE A 287 -16.91 -6.04 -7.73
CA PHE A 287 -15.78 -5.37 -7.08
C PHE A 287 -15.81 -3.87 -7.37
N VAL A 288 -15.95 -3.04 -6.32
CA VAL A 288 -16.10 -1.59 -6.45
C VAL A 288 -14.95 -0.85 -5.75
N GLY A 289 -14.09 -0.22 -6.55
CA GLY A 289 -12.99 0.61 -6.04
C GLY A 289 -13.39 2.08 -5.98
N VAL A 290 -13.39 2.69 -4.80
CA VAL A 290 -13.91 4.06 -4.60
C VAL A 290 -12.77 5.06 -4.43
N GLU A 291 -12.75 6.12 -5.22
CA GLU A 291 -11.73 7.18 -5.15
C GLU A 291 -12.36 8.57 -4.92
N PRO A 292 -11.58 9.59 -4.50
CA PRO A 292 -12.14 10.93 -4.35
C PRO A 292 -12.23 11.61 -5.71
N ALA A 293 -13.31 12.36 -5.95
CA ALA A 293 -13.46 13.19 -7.15
C ALA A 293 -12.34 14.23 -7.34
N SER A 294 -11.60 14.57 -6.28
CA SER A 294 -10.45 15.47 -6.32
C SER A 294 -9.13 14.80 -6.77
N CYS A 295 -9.05 13.47 -6.70
CA CYS A 295 -7.90 12.69 -7.19
C CYS A 295 -8.41 11.43 -7.94
N PRO A 296 -9.16 11.59 -9.05
CA PRO A 296 -9.88 10.50 -9.71
C PRO A 296 -8.99 9.71 -10.71
N SER A 297 -7.98 9.01 -10.19
CA SER A 297 -7.01 8.25 -11.00
C SER A 297 -7.62 7.15 -11.88
N LEU A 298 -8.57 6.37 -11.36
CA LEU A 298 -9.19 5.24 -12.05
C LEU A 298 -10.34 5.66 -12.98
N THR A 299 -11.13 6.65 -12.58
CA THR A 299 -12.35 7.08 -13.27
C THR A 299 -12.09 8.13 -14.34
N MET A 300 -11.05 8.98 -14.17
CA MET A 300 -10.72 10.08 -15.08
C MET A 300 -9.26 10.10 -15.54
N GLY A 301 -8.39 9.29 -14.93
CA GLY A 301 -7.00 9.16 -15.35
C GLY A 301 -6.82 8.34 -16.62
N LYS A 302 -5.56 8.24 -17.06
CA LYS A 302 -5.18 7.49 -18.26
C LYS A 302 -4.46 6.22 -17.85
N LEU A 303 -4.74 5.11 -18.54
CA LEU A 303 -3.95 3.89 -18.42
C LEU A 303 -2.69 4.04 -19.30
N ALA A 304 -1.52 4.20 -18.67
CA ALA A 304 -0.25 4.45 -19.35
C ALA A 304 0.93 3.97 -18.51
N TYR A 305 2.12 3.96 -19.12
CA TYR A 305 3.37 3.92 -18.36
C TYR A 305 3.65 5.30 -17.76
N ASP A 306 3.89 5.36 -16.46
CA ASP A 306 4.20 6.60 -15.76
C ASP A 306 5.08 6.33 -14.54
N PHE A 307 5.70 7.39 -14.00
CA PHE A 307 6.54 7.30 -12.82
C PHE A 307 5.72 7.17 -11.54
N GLY A 308 6.27 6.47 -10.56
CA GLY A 308 5.74 6.43 -9.20
C GLY A 308 6.09 7.66 -8.37
N ASP A 309 7.04 8.48 -8.83
CA ASP A 309 7.55 9.66 -8.13
C ASP A 309 7.74 10.88 -9.04
N VAL A 310 7.83 12.07 -8.44
CA VAL A 310 7.95 13.35 -9.18
C VAL A 310 9.34 13.56 -9.77
N ALA A 311 10.40 13.01 -9.17
CA ALA A 311 11.77 13.15 -9.68
C ALA A 311 12.14 12.07 -10.70
N GLN A 312 11.19 11.21 -11.09
CA GLN A 312 11.37 10.20 -12.14
C GLN A 312 12.49 9.20 -11.82
N MET A 313 12.63 8.86 -10.55
CA MET A 313 13.65 7.92 -10.06
C MET A 313 13.16 6.47 -10.05
N THR A 314 11.84 6.24 -10.08
CA THR A 314 11.28 4.89 -10.17
C THR A 314 11.29 4.35 -11.60
N PRO A 315 11.20 3.03 -11.78
CA PRO A 315 10.78 2.45 -13.06
C PRO A 315 9.44 3.03 -13.54
N LEU A 316 9.21 2.98 -14.85
CA LEU A 316 7.90 3.26 -15.43
C LEU A 316 6.95 2.10 -15.12
N LEU A 317 5.83 2.39 -14.47
CA LEU A 317 4.82 1.40 -14.10
C LEU A 317 3.59 1.54 -15.01
N TYR A 318 3.07 0.42 -15.51
CA TYR A 318 1.84 0.43 -16.31
C TYR A 318 0.61 0.53 -15.41
N MET A 319 0.05 1.72 -15.29
CA MET A 319 -1.02 2.02 -14.33
C MET A 319 -2.00 3.09 -14.82
N TYR A 320 -3.17 3.14 -14.20
CA TYR A 320 -3.99 4.35 -14.25
C TYR A 320 -3.29 5.48 -13.50
N THR A 321 -3.22 6.65 -14.12
CA THR A 321 -2.49 7.81 -13.59
C THR A 321 -3.16 9.14 -13.96
N LEU A 322 -3.04 10.13 -13.06
CA LEU A 322 -3.33 11.55 -13.32
C LEU A 322 -2.10 12.32 -13.85
N GLY A 323 -0.95 11.65 -13.97
CA GLY A 323 0.37 12.24 -14.21
C GLY A 323 1.19 12.31 -12.90
N HIS A 324 2.46 11.90 -12.93
CA HIS A 324 3.35 11.90 -11.76
C HIS A 324 3.57 13.29 -11.15
N ASP A 325 3.39 14.36 -11.92
CA ASP A 325 3.47 15.75 -11.51
C ASP A 325 2.13 16.31 -10.95
N PHE A 326 1.09 15.49 -10.87
CA PHE A 326 -0.22 15.90 -10.35
C PHE A 326 -0.15 16.37 -8.89
N ILE A 327 -0.70 17.56 -8.64
CA ILE A 327 -0.81 18.14 -7.30
C ILE A 327 -2.30 18.19 -6.90
N PRO A 328 -2.70 17.47 -5.84
CA PRO A 328 -4.07 17.53 -5.32
C PRO A 328 -4.49 18.95 -4.92
N PRO A 329 -5.78 19.30 -5.04
CA PRO A 329 -6.28 20.61 -4.58
C PRO A 329 -5.95 20.85 -3.09
N GLY A 330 -5.48 22.06 -2.76
CA GLY A 330 -5.04 22.39 -1.39
C GLY A 330 -6.14 22.29 -0.31
N ILE A 331 -7.42 22.38 -0.71
CA ILE A 331 -8.58 22.20 0.18
C ILE A 331 -8.95 20.73 0.43
N HIS A 332 -8.31 19.78 -0.25
CA HIS A 332 -8.63 18.36 -0.14
C HIS A 332 -8.10 17.75 1.16
N ALA A 333 -9.03 17.33 2.02
CA ALA A 333 -8.72 16.72 3.32
C ALA A 333 -9.03 15.21 3.38
N GLY A 334 -9.59 14.62 2.33
CA GLY A 334 -10.09 13.22 2.32
C GLY A 334 -9.01 12.14 2.28
N GLY A 335 -7.73 12.50 2.13
CA GLY A 335 -6.66 11.53 1.90
C GLY A 335 -6.63 11.07 0.44
N LEU A 336 -6.17 9.84 0.15
CA LEU A 336 -6.18 9.26 -1.21
C LEU A 336 -5.63 10.23 -2.29
N ARG A 337 -4.42 10.74 -2.04
CA ARG A 337 -3.78 11.85 -2.79
C ARG A 337 -2.78 11.40 -3.85
N TYR A 338 -2.54 10.10 -3.95
CA TYR A 338 -1.55 9.56 -4.87
C TYR A 338 -2.11 9.63 -6.29
N HIS A 339 -1.27 9.98 -7.27
CA HIS A 339 -1.68 10.23 -8.65
C HIS A 339 -1.98 8.95 -9.43
N GLY A 340 -1.32 7.86 -9.06
CA GLY A 340 -1.39 6.57 -9.75
C GLY A 340 -2.21 5.51 -9.02
N MET A 341 -2.35 4.36 -9.66
CA MET A 341 -2.93 3.17 -9.07
C MET A 341 -1.97 1.98 -9.16
N SER A 342 -2.09 0.96 -8.31
CA SER A 342 -1.24 -0.23 -8.47
C SER A 342 -1.39 -0.82 -9.88
N PRO A 343 -0.31 -1.30 -10.53
CA PRO A 343 -0.41 -2.05 -11.79
C PRO A 343 -1.39 -3.22 -11.68
N MET A 344 -1.40 -3.88 -10.52
CA MET A 344 -2.34 -4.95 -10.23
C MET A 344 -3.81 -4.51 -10.29
N LEU A 345 -4.20 -3.46 -9.58
CA LEU A 345 -5.58 -2.98 -9.59
C LEU A 345 -5.93 -2.34 -10.95
N SER A 346 -4.97 -1.68 -11.59
CA SER A 346 -5.13 -1.14 -12.95
C SER A 346 -5.42 -2.25 -13.96
N ALA A 347 -4.76 -3.39 -13.84
CA ALA A 347 -5.03 -4.55 -14.68
C ALA A 347 -6.42 -5.14 -14.39
N LEU A 348 -6.83 -5.25 -13.12
CA LEU A 348 -8.20 -5.71 -12.79
C LEU A 348 -9.30 -4.78 -13.36
N VAL A 349 -9.06 -3.47 -13.40
CA VAL A 349 -9.97 -2.51 -14.06
C VAL A 349 -9.93 -2.66 -15.58
N ARG A 350 -8.74 -2.80 -16.18
CA ARG A 350 -8.55 -3.05 -17.62
C ARG A 350 -9.31 -4.29 -18.09
N GLU A 351 -9.31 -5.35 -17.29
CA GLU A 351 -10.02 -6.61 -17.57
C GLU A 351 -11.51 -6.58 -17.19
N ASN A 352 -12.05 -5.43 -16.77
CA ASN A 352 -13.43 -5.24 -16.33
C ASN A 352 -13.84 -6.15 -15.16
N ILE A 353 -12.89 -6.55 -14.31
CA ILE A 353 -13.15 -7.31 -13.08
C ILE A 353 -13.50 -6.34 -11.94
N VAL A 354 -12.82 -5.20 -11.88
CA VAL A 354 -13.08 -4.12 -10.93
C VAL A 354 -13.75 -2.95 -11.63
N HIS A 355 -14.78 -2.39 -11.01
CA HIS A 355 -15.47 -1.20 -11.47
C HIS A 355 -15.14 -0.02 -10.53
N PRO A 356 -14.39 0.99 -11.00
CA PRO A 356 -14.09 2.15 -10.19
C PRO A 356 -15.30 3.09 -10.08
N MET A 357 -15.38 3.83 -8.97
CA MET A 357 -16.42 4.82 -8.66
C MET A 357 -15.84 6.09 -8.06
#